data_AF-A0A1X7E6S5-F1
#
_entry.id   AF-A0A1X7E6S5-F1
#
_cell.length_a   1.000
_cell.length_b   1.000
_cell.length_c   1.000
_cell.angle_alpha   90.00
_cell.angle_beta   90.00
_cell.angle_gamma   90.00
#
_symmetry.space_group_name_H-M   'P 1'
#
loop_
_entity.id
_entity.type
_entity.pdbx_description
1 polymer ?
#
loop_
_entity_poly.entity_id
_entity_poly.type
_entity_poly.pdbx_seq_one_letter_code
_entity_poly.pdbx_strand_id
1 'polypeptide(L)'
;MQDITANPDFSYLNDPSAVDGHSPTIRLHLWLEGDEGVFFGYGRLQLLDQIEKCGSLKKAAEELGMSYRAAWGKIKQTEQVLGFQLIERIGCRRSGYRLTEAGRLVRDKFFEWFKQVECDARQRADEIFPWRSKSFGES
;
A
#
# COMPACT_ATOMS: atom_id res chain seq x y z
N MET A 1 -36.42 -31.09 -3.10
CA MET A 1 -36.42 -29.62 -3.07
C MET A 1 -36.34 -29.25 -1.60
N GLN A 2 -35.17 -28.86 -1.08
CA GLN A 2 -35.01 -28.46 0.32
C GLN A 2 -35.12 -26.94 0.39
N ASP A 3 -35.99 -26.45 1.27
CA ASP A 3 -36.27 -25.03 1.50
C ASP A 3 -35.04 -24.31 2.07
N ILE A 4 -34.51 -23.35 1.31
CA ILE A 4 -33.38 -22.48 1.67
C ILE A 4 -33.92 -21.14 2.18
N THR A 5 -34.75 -21.16 3.22
CA THR A 5 -35.31 -19.95 3.85
C THR A 5 -35.09 -19.94 5.37
N ALA A 6 -34.06 -20.61 5.86
CA ALA A 6 -33.52 -20.31 7.19
C ALA A 6 -32.71 -19.01 7.07
N ASN A 7 -33.30 -17.89 7.52
CA ASN A 7 -32.56 -16.65 7.72
C ASN A 7 -31.47 -16.95 8.77
N PRO A 8 -30.17 -16.91 8.43
CA PRO A 8 -29.12 -17.28 9.38
C PRO A 8 -29.20 -16.36 10.61
N ASP A 9 -29.33 -16.96 11.78
CA ASP A 9 -29.33 -16.21 13.04
C ASP A 9 -27.91 -15.69 13.29
N PHE A 10 -27.69 -14.41 13.01
CA PHE A 10 -26.41 -13.73 13.21
C PHE A 10 -26.18 -13.27 14.66
N SER A 11 -27.01 -13.72 15.62
CA SER A 11 -26.86 -13.39 17.03
C SER A 11 -25.47 -13.73 17.59
N TYR A 12 -24.79 -14.75 17.04
CA TYR A 12 -23.43 -15.14 17.40
C TYR A 12 -22.37 -14.08 17.03
N LEU A 13 -22.64 -13.16 16.10
CA LEU A 13 -21.75 -12.01 15.84
C LEU A 13 -21.79 -10.98 16.99
N ASN A 14 -22.76 -11.09 17.89
CA ASN A 14 -22.82 -10.30 19.13
C ASN A 14 -22.26 -11.07 20.34
N ASP A 15 -21.76 -12.29 20.15
CA ASP A 15 -21.10 -13.09 21.18
C ASP A 15 -19.57 -13.04 20.98
N PRO A 16 -18.83 -12.27 21.81
CA PRO A 16 -17.37 -12.17 21.73
C PRO A 16 -16.66 -13.51 21.98
N SER A 17 -17.35 -14.52 22.55
CA SER A 17 -16.80 -15.84 22.82
C SER A 17 -16.97 -16.83 21.65
N ALA A 18 -17.80 -16.52 20.66
CA ALA A 18 -18.08 -17.41 19.52
C ALA A 18 -17.00 -17.37 18.43
N VAL A 19 -16.15 -16.34 18.42
CA VAL A 19 -15.04 -16.17 17.47
C VAL A 19 -13.72 -16.67 18.05
N ASP A 20 -13.68 -17.96 18.34
CA ASP A 20 -12.47 -18.61 18.85
C ASP A 20 -11.48 -18.91 17.71
N GLY A 21 -10.23 -18.44 17.86
CA GLY A 21 -9.07 -18.94 17.11
C GLY A 21 -8.55 -18.16 15.89
N HIS A 22 -9.26 -17.16 15.35
CA HIS A 22 -8.79 -16.40 14.17
C HIS A 22 -8.76 -14.89 14.43
N SER A 23 -7.58 -14.33 14.64
CA SER A 23 -7.38 -12.87 14.64
C SER A 23 -7.15 -12.40 13.20
N PRO A 24 -8.12 -11.75 12.54
CA PRO A 24 -7.93 -11.31 11.17
C PRO A 24 -6.88 -10.21 11.09
N THR A 25 -6.18 -10.17 9.94
CA THR A 25 -5.22 -9.12 9.62
C THR A 25 -5.88 -8.07 8.73
N ILE A 26 -5.83 -6.81 9.15
CA ILE A 26 -6.30 -5.68 8.35
C ILE A 26 -5.31 -5.45 7.21
N ARG A 27 -5.82 -5.39 5.97
CA ARG A 27 -5.03 -5.08 4.79
C ARG A 27 -5.63 -3.87 4.08
N LEU A 28 -4.84 -2.83 3.88
CA LEU A 28 -5.27 -1.60 3.23
C LEU A 28 -4.50 -1.40 1.92
N HIS A 29 -5.22 -1.07 0.86
CA HIS A 29 -4.65 -0.57 -0.39
C HIS A 29 -5.08 0.88 -0.54
N LEU A 30 -4.16 1.81 -0.27
CA LEU A 30 -4.40 3.25 -0.41
C LEU A 30 -3.74 3.78 -1.67
N TRP A 31 -4.50 4.59 -2.41
CA TRP A 31 -4.00 5.39 -3.53
C TRP A 31 -4.76 6.71 -3.64
N LEU A 32 -4.09 7.69 -4.23
CA LEU A 32 -4.58 9.00 -4.58
C LEU A 32 -4.66 9.05 -6.11
N GLU A 33 -5.79 9.48 -6.63
CA GLU A 33 -6.04 9.65 -8.07
C GLU A 33 -6.80 10.95 -8.32
N GLY A 34 -6.74 11.41 -9.56
CA GLY A 34 -7.59 12.45 -10.09
C GLY A 34 -7.86 12.19 -11.57
N ASP A 35 -8.45 13.16 -12.25
CA ASP A 35 -8.88 13.01 -13.66
C ASP A 35 -7.72 12.65 -14.61
N GLU A 36 -6.50 13.07 -14.28
CA GLU A 36 -5.29 12.79 -15.07
C GLU A 36 -4.64 11.43 -14.75
N GLY A 37 -5.18 10.70 -13.78
CA GLY A 37 -4.76 9.36 -13.38
C GLY A 37 -4.25 9.25 -11.94
N VAL A 38 -3.47 8.20 -11.68
CA VAL A 38 -2.97 7.91 -10.33
C VAL A 38 -1.85 8.88 -9.96
N PHE A 39 -2.08 9.67 -8.91
CA PHE A 39 -1.09 10.55 -8.28
C PHE A 39 -0.06 9.71 -7.53
N PHE A 40 -0.48 8.94 -6.53
CA PHE A 40 0.46 8.18 -5.71
C PHE A 40 -0.27 7.06 -4.97
N GLY A 41 0.43 6.01 -4.56
CA GLY A 41 -0.20 4.93 -3.80
C GLY A 41 0.82 3.97 -3.24
N TYR A 42 0.35 2.95 -2.50
CA TYR A 42 1.22 2.01 -1.81
C TYR A 42 2.24 1.32 -2.74
N GLY A 43 1.83 0.93 -3.94
CA GLY A 43 2.76 0.35 -4.93
C GLY A 43 3.83 1.33 -5.44
N ARG A 44 3.54 2.65 -5.48
CA ARG A 44 4.55 3.68 -5.81
C ARG A 44 5.49 3.90 -4.63
N LEU A 45 4.95 3.94 -3.40
CA LEU A 45 5.74 3.98 -2.17
C LEU A 45 6.77 2.85 -2.15
N GLN A 46 6.34 1.59 -2.32
CA GLN A 46 7.22 0.43 -2.33
C GLN A 46 8.30 0.52 -3.41
N LEU A 47 7.95 0.99 -4.61
CA LEU A 47 8.90 1.15 -5.70
C LEU A 47 9.96 2.21 -5.39
N LEU A 48 9.56 3.38 -4.89
CA LEU A 48 10.49 4.44 -4.48
C LEU A 48 11.42 3.97 -3.35
N ASP A 49 10.86 3.25 -2.38
CA ASP A 49 11.61 2.75 -1.24
C ASP A 49 12.65 1.69 -1.66
N GLN A 50 12.30 0.82 -2.59
CA GLN A 50 13.25 -0.14 -3.16
C GLN A 50 14.32 0.54 -4.00
N ILE A 51 13.99 1.58 -4.79
CA ILE A 51 14.98 2.34 -5.55
C ILE A 51 16.00 3.00 -4.62
N GLU A 52 15.54 3.62 -3.53
CA GLU A 52 16.43 4.26 -2.56
C GLU A 52 17.37 3.23 -1.89
N LYS A 53 16.85 2.03 -1.58
CA LYS A 53 17.65 0.94 -0.98
C LYS A 53 18.69 0.36 -1.93
N CYS A 54 18.32 0.06 -3.17
CA CYS A 54 19.20 -0.68 -4.09
C CYS A 54 19.93 0.20 -5.12
N GLY A 55 19.59 1.48 -5.20
CA GLY A 55 20.13 2.44 -6.18
C GLY A 55 19.79 2.10 -7.64
N SER A 56 18.77 1.28 -7.91
CA SER A 56 18.49 0.74 -9.24
C SER A 56 17.01 0.48 -9.47
N LEU A 57 16.43 1.16 -10.46
CA LEU A 57 15.06 0.87 -10.88
C LEU A 57 14.87 -0.57 -11.37
N LYS A 58 15.89 -1.14 -12.03
CA LYS A 58 15.81 -2.52 -12.52
C LYS A 58 15.69 -3.51 -11.36
N LYS A 59 16.58 -3.40 -10.37
CA LYS A 59 16.53 -4.27 -9.18
C LYS A 59 15.25 -4.05 -8.39
N ALA A 60 14.82 -2.81 -8.20
CA ALA A 60 13.56 -2.50 -7.54
C ALA A 60 12.34 -3.14 -8.24
N ALA A 61 12.33 -3.17 -9.59
CA ALA A 61 11.28 -3.84 -10.34
C ALA A 61 11.31 -5.37 -10.13
N GLU A 62 12.50 -5.98 -10.15
CA GLU A 62 12.71 -7.41 -9.91
C GLU A 62 12.25 -7.82 -8.51
N GLU A 63 12.65 -7.09 -7.46
CA GLU A 63 12.24 -7.33 -6.06
C GLU A 63 10.72 -7.22 -5.86
N LEU A 64 10.06 -6.39 -6.66
CA LEU A 64 8.61 -6.21 -6.62
C LEU A 64 7.86 -7.10 -7.63
N GLY A 65 8.55 -8.08 -8.24
CA GLY A 65 7.94 -9.04 -9.16
C GLY A 65 7.32 -8.40 -10.41
N MET A 66 7.83 -7.24 -10.86
CA MET A 66 7.32 -6.53 -12.03
C MET A 66 8.39 -6.28 -13.09
N SER A 67 7.97 -6.11 -14.34
CA SER A 67 8.91 -5.76 -15.41
C SER A 67 9.48 -4.35 -15.22
N TYR A 68 10.73 -4.14 -15.66
CA TYR A 68 11.35 -2.81 -15.67
C TYR A 68 10.46 -1.77 -16.38
N ARG A 69 9.85 -2.13 -17.51
CA ARG A 69 8.94 -1.25 -18.26
C ARG A 69 7.72 -0.86 -17.44
N ALA A 70 7.14 -1.78 -16.68
CA ALA A 70 6.01 -1.49 -15.80
C ALA A 70 6.42 -0.55 -14.65
N ALA A 71 7.57 -0.79 -14.03
CA ALA A 71 8.10 0.08 -12.97
C ALA A 71 8.37 1.50 -13.49
N TRP A 72 9.03 1.63 -14.65
CA TRP A 72 9.28 2.92 -15.29
C TRP A 72 7.99 3.64 -15.66
N GLY A 73 7.01 2.93 -16.23
CA GLY A 73 5.71 3.49 -16.57
C GLY A 73 4.96 4.07 -15.35
N LYS A 74 4.96 3.34 -14.22
CA LYS A 74 4.34 3.81 -12.97
C LYS A 74 4.98 5.10 -12.46
N ILE A 75 6.31 5.20 -12.50
CA ILE A 75 7.03 6.42 -12.09
C ILE A 75 6.71 7.56 -13.04
N LYS A 76 6.79 7.34 -14.36
CA LYS A 76 6.56 8.41 -15.33
C LYS A 76 5.13 8.94 -15.32
N GLN A 77 4.14 8.07 -15.16
CA GLN A 77 2.76 8.50 -14.97
C GLN A 77 2.62 9.38 -13.72
N THR A 78 3.21 8.95 -12.61
CA THR A 78 3.19 9.71 -11.36
C THR A 78 3.87 11.07 -11.50
N GLU A 79 5.06 11.11 -12.11
CA GLU A 79 5.81 12.36 -12.34
C GLU A 79 5.07 13.32 -13.28
N GLN A 80 4.34 12.79 -14.27
CA GLN A 80 3.52 13.60 -15.16
C GLN A 80 2.39 14.29 -14.39
N VAL A 81 1.66 13.54 -13.57
CA VAL A 81 0.54 14.05 -12.77
C VAL A 81 1.01 15.03 -11.69
N LEU A 82 2.18 14.76 -11.07
CA LEU A 82 2.76 15.63 -10.04
C LEU A 82 3.47 16.87 -10.60
N GLY A 83 3.88 16.85 -11.87
CA GLY A 83 4.61 17.95 -12.50
C GLY A 83 6.09 18.04 -12.09
N PHE A 84 6.64 17.03 -11.41
CA PHE A 84 8.06 16.99 -11.00
C PHE A 84 8.62 15.57 -11.01
N GLN A 85 9.96 15.47 -11.07
CA GLN A 85 10.65 14.18 -11.05
C GLN A 85 10.74 13.61 -9.64
N LEU A 86 10.46 12.32 -9.50
CA LEU A 86 10.60 11.55 -8.27
C LEU A 86 11.97 10.88 -8.18
N ILE A 87 12.54 10.51 -9.32
CA ILE A 87 13.87 9.89 -9.37
C ILE A 87 14.78 10.63 -10.33
N GLU A 88 16.07 10.59 -10.04
CA GLU A 88 17.11 11.12 -10.91
C GLU A 88 18.19 10.07 -11.12
N ARG A 89 18.87 10.19 -12.26
CA ARG A 89 19.98 9.30 -12.61
C ARG A 89 21.23 9.78 -11.89
N ILE A 90 21.94 8.85 -11.26
CA ILE A 90 23.28 9.13 -10.74
C ILE A 90 24.23 9.07 -11.96
N GLY A 91 25.25 9.93 -12.09
CA GLY A 91 26.40 9.81 -13.02
C GLY A 91 26.15 9.55 -14.53
N CYS A 92 27.14 8.98 -15.24
CA CYS A 92 27.11 8.67 -16.67
C CYS A 92 27.00 7.16 -17.04
N ARG A 93 26.20 6.88 -18.08
CA ARG A 93 26.01 5.61 -18.86
C ARG A 93 25.55 4.33 -18.14
N ARG A 94 25.99 4.01 -16.91
CA ARG A 94 25.58 2.78 -16.15
C ARG A 94 25.12 3.02 -14.72
N SER A 95 25.15 4.27 -14.32
CA SER A 95 24.89 4.70 -12.96
C SER A 95 23.37 4.75 -12.75
N GLY A 96 22.96 4.15 -11.64
CA GLY A 96 21.58 3.79 -11.34
C GLY A 96 20.70 5.01 -11.00
N TYR A 97 19.70 4.79 -10.16
CA TYR A 97 18.73 5.82 -9.79
C TYR A 97 18.76 6.07 -8.29
N ARG A 98 18.50 7.33 -7.91
CA ARG A 98 18.16 7.72 -6.54
C ARG A 98 16.90 8.57 -6.56
N LEU A 99 16.26 8.71 -5.41
CA LEU A 99 15.17 9.68 -5.28
C LEU A 99 15.70 11.10 -5.41
N THR A 100 14.90 11.96 -6.02
CA THR A 100 15.03 13.42 -5.87
C THR A 100 14.62 13.81 -4.45
N GLU A 101 14.87 15.06 -4.05
CA GLU A 101 14.37 15.57 -2.78
C GLU A 101 12.84 15.56 -2.71
N ALA A 102 12.17 15.96 -3.80
CA ALA A 102 10.71 15.87 -3.91
C ALA A 102 10.22 14.42 -3.83
N GLY A 103 10.92 13.48 -4.45
CA GLY A 103 10.60 12.06 -4.39
C GLY A 103 10.69 11.48 -2.98
N ARG A 104 11.73 11.85 -2.22
CA ARG A 104 11.85 11.50 -0.79
C ARG A 104 10.71 12.10 0.03
N LEU A 105 10.40 13.37 -0.18
CA LEU A 105 9.34 14.05 0.56
C LEU A 105 7.97 13.37 0.33
N VAL A 106 7.60 13.10 -0.92
CA VAL A 106 6.33 12.43 -1.26
C VAL A 106 6.28 11.02 -0.65
N ARG A 107 7.37 10.25 -0.77
CA ARG A 107 7.50 8.93 -0.17
C ARG A 107 7.25 8.98 1.34
N ASP A 108 7.92 9.88 2.04
CA ASP A 108 7.89 9.97 3.50
C ASP A 108 6.53 10.46 4.00
N LYS A 109 5.94 11.45 3.34
CA LYS A 109 4.60 11.95 3.69
C LYS A 109 3.51 10.91 3.44
N PHE A 110 3.59 10.16 2.34
CA PHE A 110 2.65 9.08 2.08
C PHE A 110 2.81 7.95 3.09
N PHE A 111 4.04 7.57 3.47
CA PHE A 111 4.27 6.55 4.48
C PHE A 111 3.72 6.95 5.86
N GLU A 112 3.97 8.20 6.28
CA GLU A 112 3.43 8.76 7.51
C GLU A 112 1.90 8.71 7.52
N TRP A 113 1.26 9.19 6.44
CA TRP A 113 -0.19 9.14 6.30
C TRP A 113 -0.73 7.71 6.29
N PHE A 114 -0.11 6.79 5.55
CA PHE A 114 -0.49 5.38 5.51
C PHE A 114 -0.51 4.75 6.91
N LYS A 115 0.54 5.00 7.72
CA LYS A 115 0.61 4.50 9.10
C LYS A 115 -0.53 5.02 9.98
N GLN A 116 -0.89 6.30 9.83
CA GLN A 116 -1.99 6.89 10.58
C GLN A 116 -3.33 6.26 10.17
N VAL A 117 -3.56 6.07 8.86
CA VAL A 117 -4.79 5.41 8.37
C VAL A 117 -4.86 3.95 8.82
N GLU A 118 -3.75 3.20 8.85
CA GLU A 118 -3.71 1.83 9.37
C GLU A 118 -4.05 1.79 10.87
N CYS A 119 -3.52 2.73 11.66
CA CYS A 119 -3.83 2.85 13.08
C CYS A 119 -5.32 3.14 13.32
N ASP A 120 -5.88 4.12 12.60
CA ASP A 120 -7.30 4.48 12.70
C ASP A 120 -8.21 3.34 12.27
N ALA A 121 -7.86 2.62 11.20
CA ALA A 121 -8.61 1.48 10.72
C ALA A 121 -8.64 0.34 11.75
N ARG A 122 -7.50 0.07 12.41
CA ARG A 122 -7.42 -0.92 13.49
C ARG A 122 -8.27 -0.53 14.68
N GLN A 123 -8.17 0.73 15.13
CA GLN A 123 -8.98 1.21 16.25
C GLN A 123 -10.47 1.03 15.98
N ARG A 124 -10.94 1.46 14.80
CA ARG A 124 -12.36 1.33 14.42
C ARG A 124 -12.78 -0.14 14.26
N ALA A 125 -11.90 -1.01 13.77
CA ALA A 125 -12.20 -2.43 13.67
C ALA A 125 -12.44 -3.06 15.05
N ASP A 126 -11.63 -2.71 16.05
CA ASP A 126 -11.80 -3.18 17.44
C ASP A 126 -13.09 -2.64 18.10
N GLU A 127 -13.63 -1.52 17.62
CA GLU A 127 -14.90 -0.94 18.09
C GLU A 127 -16.14 -1.53 17.39
N ILE A 128 -16.00 -1.95 16.12
CA ILE A 128 -17.12 -2.43 15.27
C ILE A 128 -17.29 -3.94 15.34
N PHE A 129 -16.18 -4.68 15.41
CA PHE A 129 -16.19 -6.14 15.36
C PHE A 129 -16.00 -6.75 16.76
N PRO A 130 -16.60 -7.92 17.02
CA PRO A 130 -16.45 -8.61 18.31
C PRO A 130 -15.06 -9.28 18.48
N TRP A 131 -14.19 -9.27 17.46
CA TRP A 131 -12.84 -9.85 17.47
C TRP A 131 -11.74 -8.79 17.38
N ARG A 132 -10.57 -9.09 17.97
CA ARG A 132 -9.37 -8.25 17.81
C ARG A 132 -8.72 -8.43 16.44
N SER A 133 -8.37 -7.32 15.81
CA SER A 133 -7.70 -7.34 14.50
C SER A 133 -6.22 -6.97 14.61
N LYS A 134 -5.36 -7.62 13.80
CA LYS A 134 -3.92 -7.33 13.69
C LYS A 134 -3.64 -6.34 12.56
N SER A 135 -2.59 -5.52 12.70
CA SER A 135 -2.06 -4.74 11.57
C SER A 135 -1.31 -5.64 10.59
N PHE A 136 -1.20 -5.23 9.32
CA PHE A 136 -0.53 -6.04 8.30
C PHE A 136 0.96 -6.24 8.61
N GLY A 137 1.61 -5.24 9.20
CA GLY A 137 3.02 -5.29 9.60
C GLY A 137 3.35 -6.17 10.82
N GLU A 138 2.34 -6.74 11.49
CA GLU A 138 2.50 -7.59 12.69
C GLU A 138 2.24 -9.09 12.39
N SER A 139 2.09 -9.45 11.11
CA SER A 139 1.84 -10.83 10.65
C SER A 139 3.10 -11.54 10.16
#